data_AF-A0A3P6DU20-F1
#
_entry.id   AF-A0A3P6DU20-F1
#
_cell.length_a   1.000
_cell.length_b   1.000
_cell.length_c   1.000
_cell.angle_alpha   90.00
_cell.angle_beta   90.00
_cell.angle_gamma   90.00
#
_symmetry.space_group_name_H-M   'P 1'
#
loop_
_entity.id
_entity.type
_entity.pdbx_description
1 polymer ?
#
loop_
_entity_poly.entity_id
_entity_poly.type
_entity_poly.pdbx_seq_one_letter_code
_entity_poly.pdbx_strand_id
1 'polypeptide(L)'
;MLWPIQILYINLTKHMVTSTLFVPSELDGSFFRDSIRSTIERYKKASDNTNTHSVQEINAAYYQQESAKLRQQIQTIQNSNRHLMGDSLSALSVKELKQVENRLEKAISRIRSKNHELLLAEIENLQKREIELDNESVYLRTKIAEVERFQQHYHQNG
;
A
#
# COMPACT_ATOMS: atom_id res chain seq x y z
N MET A 1 89.00 17.98 10.35
CA MET A 1 88.12 18.29 9.19
C MET A 1 86.74 17.61 9.32
N LEU A 2 86.06 17.71 10.48
CA LEU A 2 84.77 17.03 10.71
C LEU A 2 83.58 17.99 10.89
N TRP A 3 83.85 19.30 11.05
CA TRP A 3 82.83 20.34 11.14
C TRP A 3 81.87 20.43 9.94
N PRO A 4 82.29 20.23 8.68
CA PRO A 4 81.36 20.30 7.54
C PRO A 4 80.32 19.18 7.55
N ILE A 5 80.70 17.98 8.02
CA ILE A 5 79.84 16.79 8.01
C ILE A 5 78.75 16.91 9.09
N GLN A 6 79.09 17.47 10.26
CA GLN A 6 78.14 17.70 11.35
C GLN A 6 77.04 18.71 10.96
N ILE A 7 77.42 19.78 10.26
CA ILE A 7 76.47 20.81 9.77
C ILE A 7 75.55 20.22 8.69
N LEU A 8 76.10 19.39 7.80
CA LEU A 8 75.29 18.71 6.79
C LEU A 8 74.25 17.78 7.44
N TYR A 9 74.64 17.01 8.45
CA TYR A 9 73.75 16.09 9.16
C TYR A 9 72.61 16.82 9.91
N ILE A 10 72.89 17.95 10.55
CA ILE A 10 71.88 18.77 11.23
C ILE A 10 70.91 19.42 10.23
N ASN A 11 71.41 19.88 9.09
CA ASN A 11 70.55 20.45 8.05
C ASN A 11 69.68 19.38 7.38
N LEU A 12 70.22 18.17 7.15
CA LEU A 12 69.46 17.07 6.55
C LEU A 12 68.35 16.56 7.47
N THR A 13 68.62 16.45 8.78
CA THR A 13 67.62 16.05 9.77
C THR A 13 66.54 17.12 9.97
N LYS A 14 66.89 18.41 9.99
CA LYS A 14 65.90 19.51 10.00
C LYS A 14 65.02 19.50 8.75
N HIS A 15 65.59 19.25 7.57
CA HIS A 15 64.84 19.25 6.31
C HIS A 15 63.87 18.06 6.21
N MET A 16 64.28 16.87 6.68
CA MET A 16 63.42 15.68 6.68
C MET A 16 62.21 15.82 7.61
N VAL A 17 62.38 16.42 8.79
CA VAL A 17 61.27 16.70 9.72
C VAL A 17 60.32 17.77 9.16
N THR A 18 60.86 18.79 8.48
CA THR A 18 60.04 19.86 7.87
C THR A 18 59.19 19.33 6.71
N SER A 19 59.72 18.43 5.88
CA SER A 19 58.96 17.84 4.76
C SER A 19 57.89 16.83 5.19
N THR A 20 57.99 16.20 6.36
CA THR A 20 56.97 15.26 6.86
C THR A 20 55.82 15.96 7.62
N LEU A 21 56.03 17.18 8.12
CA LEU A 21 55.01 17.96 8.84
C LEU A 21 54.30 19.04 8.00
N PHE A 22 54.75 19.30 6.77
CA PHE A 22 54.10 20.31 5.91
C PHE A 22 52.97 19.70 5.08
N VAL A 23 51.79 19.64 5.68
CA VAL A 23 50.52 19.68 4.93
C VAL A 23 50.26 21.16 4.66
N PRO A 24 50.26 21.66 3.41
CA PRO A 24 50.00 23.08 3.15
C PRO A 24 48.60 23.45 3.63
N SER A 25 48.53 24.25 4.70
CA SER A 25 47.30 24.74 5.32
C SER A 25 46.70 25.99 4.62
N GLU A 26 47.11 26.27 3.37
CA GLU A 26 46.79 27.52 2.66
C GLU A 26 46.04 27.33 1.34
N LEU A 27 45.21 26.29 1.23
CA LEU A 27 44.02 26.45 0.40
C LEU A 27 42.90 26.90 1.34
N ASP A 28 42.80 28.22 1.51
CA ASP A 28 41.71 28.85 2.24
C ASP A 28 40.39 28.24 1.75
N GLY A 29 39.62 27.65 2.67
CA GLY A 29 38.29 27.11 2.37
C GLY A 29 37.39 28.14 1.68
N SER A 30 37.72 29.44 1.79
CA SER A 30 37.13 30.51 0.97
C SER A 30 37.29 30.30 -0.52
N PHE A 31 38.49 29.99 -1.02
CA PHE A 31 38.71 29.81 -2.45
C PHE A 31 37.92 28.62 -3.01
N PHE A 32 37.90 27.51 -2.27
CA PHE A 32 37.07 26.36 -2.63
C PHE A 32 35.57 26.68 -2.56
N ARG A 33 35.13 27.37 -1.52
CA ARG A 33 33.74 27.79 -1.36
C ARG A 33 33.30 28.75 -2.47
N ASP A 34 34.18 29.67 -2.88
CA ASP A 34 33.90 30.65 -3.93
C ASP A 34 33.95 30.00 -5.33
N SER A 35 34.85 29.03 -5.55
CA SER A 35 34.89 28.19 -6.76
C SER A 35 33.66 27.28 -6.87
N ILE A 36 33.25 26.63 -5.77
CA ILE A 36 32.03 25.82 -5.69
C ILE A 36 30.81 26.70 -5.93
N ARG A 37 30.73 27.87 -5.30
CA ARG A 37 29.63 28.84 -5.51
C ARG A 37 29.57 29.30 -6.97
N SER A 38 30.70 29.65 -7.57
CA SER A 38 30.79 30.06 -8.97
C SER A 38 30.39 28.94 -9.93
N THR A 39 30.73 27.69 -9.60
CA THR A 39 30.32 26.52 -10.39
C THR A 39 28.82 26.27 -10.26
N ILE A 40 28.27 26.33 -9.05
CA ILE A 40 26.82 26.22 -8.79
C ILE A 40 26.04 27.32 -9.55
N GLU A 41 26.51 28.56 -9.51
CA GLU A 41 25.87 29.68 -10.22
C GLU A 41 25.90 29.49 -11.73
N ARG A 42 27.01 28.98 -12.30
CA ARG A 42 27.08 28.64 -13.73
C ARG A 42 26.14 27.52 -14.12
N TYR A 43 26.01 26.48 -13.29
CA TYR A 43 25.03 25.40 -13.50
C TYR A 43 23.59 25.91 -13.41
N LYS A 44 23.28 26.77 -12.41
CA LYS A 44 21.96 27.37 -12.27
C LYS A 44 21.59 28.23 -13.49
N LYS A 45 22.50 29.09 -13.92
CA LYS A 45 22.30 29.93 -15.12
C LYS A 45 22.18 29.11 -16.41
N ALA A 46 22.93 28.02 -16.55
CA ALA A 46 22.81 27.11 -17.68
C ALA A 46 21.48 26.32 -17.64
N SER A 47 21.02 25.93 -16.45
CA SER A 47 19.70 25.30 -16.23
C SER A 47 18.57 26.27 -16.58
N ASP A 48 18.63 27.52 -16.11
CA ASP A 48 17.65 28.58 -16.43
C ASP A 48 17.59 28.89 -17.93
N ASN A 49 18.70 28.74 -18.66
CA ASN A 49 18.78 28.93 -20.12
C ASN A 49 18.24 27.74 -20.92
N THR A 50 18.00 26.60 -20.29
CA THR A 50 17.31 25.47 -20.91
C THR A 50 15.84 25.53 -20.51
N ASN A 51 14.92 25.33 -21.46
CA ASN A 51 13.47 25.29 -21.20
C ASN A 51 13.03 24.21 -20.17
N THR A 52 13.96 23.52 -19.53
CA THR A 52 13.73 22.44 -18.55
C THR A 52 13.04 22.95 -17.28
N HIS A 53 13.32 24.17 -16.81
CA HIS A 53 12.57 24.77 -15.69
C HIS A 53 11.10 24.98 -16.03
N SER A 54 10.79 25.49 -17.23
CA SER A 54 9.40 25.61 -17.68
C SER A 54 8.70 24.26 -17.76
N VAL A 55 9.37 23.20 -18.24
CA VAL A 55 8.79 21.86 -18.32
C VAL A 55 8.58 21.25 -16.92
N GLN A 56 9.52 21.44 -15.98
CA GLN A 56 9.37 20.98 -14.60
C GLN A 56 8.26 21.73 -13.85
N GLU A 57 8.16 23.05 -14.04
CA GLU A 57 7.10 23.88 -13.47
C GLU A 57 5.72 23.55 -14.07
N ILE A 58 5.63 23.36 -15.39
CA ILE A 58 4.41 22.91 -16.08
C ILE A 58 3.99 21.52 -15.56
N ASN A 59 4.94 20.60 -15.41
CA ASN A 59 4.66 19.27 -14.86
C ASN A 59 4.21 19.33 -13.40
N ALA A 60 4.86 20.16 -12.57
CA ALA A 60 4.47 20.36 -11.18
C ALA A 60 3.06 20.96 -11.07
N ALA A 61 2.74 21.97 -11.89
CA ALA A 61 1.42 22.58 -11.95
C ALA A 61 0.35 21.58 -12.43
N TYR A 62 0.67 20.76 -13.43
CA TYR A 62 -0.18 19.67 -13.91
C TYR A 62 -0.49 18.67 -12.79
N TYR A 63 0.53 18.18 -12.08
CA TYR A 63 0.32 17.25 -10.97
C TYR A 63 -0.43 17.89 -9.79
N GLN A 64 -0.21 19.17 -9.52
CA GLN A 64 -0.96 19.91 -8.51
C GLN A 64 -2.44 20.00 -8.88
N GLN A 65 -2.75 20.30 -10.14
CA GLN A 65 -4.11 20.35 -10.67
C GLN A 65 -4.79 18.97 -10.59
N GLU A 66 -4.12 17.92 -11.05
CA GLU A 66 -4.67 16.56 -11.00
C GLU A 66 -4.90 16.11 -9.55
N SER A 67 -3.96 16.43 -8.65
CA SER A 67 -4.11 16.17 -7.23
C SER A 67 -5.29 16.94 -6.62
N ALA A 68 -5.53 18.18 -7.03
CA ALA A 68 -6.69 18.97 -6.57
C ALA A 68 -8.02 18.36 -7.07
N LYS A 69 -8.06 17.92 -8.32
CA LYS A 69 -9.21 17.23 -8.91
C LYS A 69 -9.52 15.92 -8.17
N LEU A 70 -8.51 15.11 -7.89
CA LEU A 70 -8.66 13.88 -7.11
C LEU A 70 -9.18 14.16 -5.70
N ARG A 71 -8.65 15.18 -5.01
CA ARG A 71 -9.17 15.60 -3.70
C ARG A 71 -10.65 15.99 -3.76
N GLN A 72 -11.07 16.73 -4.78
CA GLN A 72 -12.47 17.09 -4.96
C GLN A 72 -13.36 15.87 -5.22
N GLN A 73 -12.90 14.91 -6.02
CA GLN A 73 -13.61 13.65 -6.26
C GLN A 73 -13.78 12.85 -4.95
N ILE A 74 -12.71 12.72 -4.16
CA ILE A 74 -12.75 12.08 -2.85
C ILE A 74 -13.78 12.75 -1.95
N GLN A 75 -13.76 14.08 -1.86
CA GLN A 75 -14.72 14.83 -1.04
C GLN A 75 -16.16 14.58 -1.51
N THR A 76 -16.38 14.55 -2.82
CA THR A 76 -17.71 14.30 -3.41
C THR A 76 -18.20 12.90 -3.05
N ILE A 77 -17.35 11.89 -3.17
CA ILE A 77 -17.67 10.51 -2.80
C ILE A 77 -17.96 10.39 -1.30
N GLN A 78 -17.13 11.00 -0.46
CA GLN A 78 -17.33 10.99 1.00
C GLN A 78 -18.65 11.66 1.40
N ASN A 79 -18.98 12.80 0.79
CA ASN A 79 -20.27 13.47 1.00
C ASN A 79 -21.42 12.57 0.55
N SER A 80 -21.33 11.94 -0.63
CA SER A 80 -22.34 11.00 -1.09
C SER A 80 -22.50 9.80 -0.14
N ASN A 81 -21.42 9.28 0.43
CA ASN A 81 -21.48 8.18 1.38
C ASN A 81 -22.19 8.61 2.67
N ARG A 82 -21.89 9.80 3.20
CA ARG A 82 -22.62 10.36 4.34
C ARG A 82 -24.12 10.46 4.07
N HIS A 83 -24.51 10.99 2.92
CA HIS A 83 -25.93 11.08 2.55
C HIS A 83 -26.59 9.70 2.45
N LEU A 84 -25.91 8.70 1.87
CA LEU A 84 -26.43 7.32 1.83
C LEU A 84 -26.56 6.69 3.21
N MET A 85 -25.71 7.08 4.17
CA MET A 85 -25.78 6.66 5.56
C MET A 85 -26.83 7.42 6.38
N GLY A 86 -27.51 8.40 5.78
CA GLY A 86 -28.53 9.22 6.44
C GLY A 86 -28.00 10.47 7.15
N ASP A 87 -26.73 10.81 6.97
CA ASP A 87 -26.10 11.97 7.59
C ASP A 87 -26.22 13.23 6.72
N SER A 88 -26.20 14.41 7.35
CA SER A 88 -26.16 15.73 6.68
C SER A 88 -27.27 15.97 5.64
N LEU A 89 -28.41 15.28 5.78
CA LEU A 89 -29.52 15.34 4.83
C LEU A 89 -30.24 16.70 4.79
N SER A 90 -30.17 17.47 5.87
CA SER A 90 -30.82 18.79 5.97
C SER A 90 -30.28 19.82 4.99
N ALA A 91 -29.07 19.60 4.45
CA ALA A 91 -28.46 20.48 3.44
C ALA A 91 -28.90 20.13 2.00
N LEU A 92 -29.64 19.04 1.79
CA LEU A 92 -30.06 18.58 0.47
C LEU A 92 -31.43 19.14 0.09
N SER A 93 -31.59 19.44 -1.19
CA SER A 93 -32.90 19.73 -1.77
C SER A 93 -33.78 18.48 -1.83
N VAL A 94 -35.10 18.68 -1.97
CA VAL A 94 -36.07 17.58 -2.16
C VAL A 94 -35.72 16.68 -3.34
N LYS A 95 -35.19 17.27 -4.43
CA LYS A 95 -34.76 16.52 -5.61
C LYS A 95 -33.58 15.60 -5.29
N GLU A 96 -32.59 16.09 -4.56
CA GLU A 96 -31.41 15.32 -4.16
C GLU A 96 -31.77 14.23 -3.15
N LEU A 97 -32.64 14.53 -2.18
CA LEU A 97 -33.17 13.53 -1.25
C LEU A 97 -33.86 12.37 -1.98
N LYS A 98 -34.71 12.68 -2.98
CA LYS A 98 -35.37 11.66 -3.80
C LYS A 98 -34.38 10.81 -4.59
N GLN A 99 -33.24 11.37 -5.01
CA GLN A 99 -32.17 10.61 -5.65
C GLN A 99 -31.48 9.66 -4.66
N VAL A 100 -31.20 10.11 -3.44
CA VAL A 100 -30.62 9.27 -2.37
C VAL A 100 -31.57 8.12 -2.04
N GLU A 101 -32.86 8.41 -1.82
CA GLU A 101 -33.90 7.42 -1.58
C GLU A 101 -33.96 6.36 -2.69
N ASN A 102 -34.04 6.78 -3.95
CA ASN A 102 -34.11 5.85 -5.08
C ASN A 102 -32.87 4.93 -5.18
N ARG A 103 -31.68 5.47 -4.86
CA ARG A 103 -30.44 4.69 -4.83
C ARG A 103 -30.48 3.64 -3.72
N LEU A 104 -30.93 4.03 -2.53
CA LEU A 104 -31.08 3.12 -1.39
C LEU A 104 -32.12 2.04 -1.67
N GLU A 105 -33.28 2.39 -2.21
CA GLU A 105 -34.34 1.46 -2.57
C GLU A 105 -33.85 0.39 -3.57
N LYS A 106 -33.16 0.81 -4.63
CA LYS A 106 -32.55 -0.11 -5.60
C LYS A 106 -31.50 -1.01 -4.97
N ALA A 107 -30.63 -0.47 -4.12
CA ALA A 107 -29.59 -1.25 -3.45
C ALA A 107 -30.20 -2.29 -2.51
N ILE A 108 -31.18 -1.90 -1.70
CA ILE A 108 -31.91 -2.79 -0.79
C ILE A 108 -32.64 -3.88 -1.57
N SER A 109 -33.30 -3.54 -2.67
CA SER A 109 -33.97 -4.52 -3.53
C SER A 109 -32.99 -5.58 -4.05
N ARG A 110 -31.80 -5.16 -4.49
CA ARG A 110 -30.75 -6.09 -4.95
C ARG A 110 -30.24 -6.99 -3.83
N ILE A 111 -30.00 -6.43 -2.64
CA ILE A 111 -29.56 -7.20 -1.47
C ILE A 111 -30.61 -8.25 -1.10
N ARG A 112 -31.88 -7.86 -1.03
CA ARG A 112 -32.99 -8.78 -0.72
C ARG A 112 -33.09 -9.91 -1.76
N SER A 113 -33.03 -9.58 -3.04
CA SER A 113 -33.04 -10.58 -4.12
C SER A 113 -31.88 -11.57 -3.96
N LYS A 114 -30.67 -11.07 -3.70
CA LYS A 114 -29.50 -11.93 -3.56
C LYS A 114 -29.57 -12.82 -2.32
N ASN A 115 -30.02 -12.27 -1.20
CA ASN A 115 -30.24 -13.05 0.02
C ASN A 115 -31.30 -14.13 -0.20
N HIS A 116 -32.36 -13.83 -0.93
CA HIS A 116 -33.40 -14.79 -1.26
C HIS A 116 -32.87 -15.94 -2.12
N GLU A 117 -32.11 -15.64 -3.18
CA GLU A 117 -31.44 -16.67 -3.99
C GLU A 117 -30.51 -17.57 -3.17
N LEU A 118 -29.67 -16.98 -2.32
CA LEU A 118 -28.75 -17.73 -1.47
C LEU A 118 -29.49 -18.60 -0.45
N LEU A 119 -30.56 -18.08 0.14
CA LEU A 119 -31.36 -18.83 1.10
C LEU A 119 -32.06 -20.03 0.44
N LEU A 120 -32.59 -19.86 -0.77
CA LEU A 120 -33.18 -20.97 -1.54
C LEU A 120 -32.15 -22.04 -1.87
N ALA A 121 -30.95 -21.64 -2.30
CA ALA A 121 -29.87 -22.58 -2.57
C ALA A 121 -29.43 -23.35 -1.32
N GLU A 122 -29.40 -22.69 -0.15
CA GLU A 122 -29.08 -23.34 1.12
C GLU A 122 -30.18 -24.33 1.55
N ILE A 123 -31.45 -23.96 1.39
CA ILE A 123 -32.58 -24.86 1.66
C ILE A 123 -32.48 -26.12 0.80
N GLU A 124 -32.23 -25.97 -0.50
CA GLU A 124 -32.09 -27.11 -1.42
C GLU A 124 -30.93 -28.04 -1.02
N ASN A 125 -29.79 -27.46 -0.64
CA ASN A 125 -28.63 -28.22 -0.18
C ASN A 125 -28.94 -29.00 1.10
N LEU A 126 -29.56 -28.34 2.09
CA LEU A 126 -29.95 -28.99 3.34
C LEU A 126 -30.97 -30.11 3.13
N GLN A 127 -31.96 -29.93 2.24
CA GLN A 127 -32.93 -30.97 1.90
C GLN A 127 -32.26 -32.17 1.23
N LYS A 128 -31.31 -31.94 0.32
CA LYS A 128 -30.53 -33.02 -0.27
C LYS A 128 -29.72 -33.78 0.79
N ARG A 129 -29.10 -33.05 1.72
CA ARG A 129 -28.32 -33.65 2.80
C ARG A 129 -29.18 -34.46 3.76
N GLU A 130 -30.39 -33.99 4.07
CA GLU A 130 -31.40 -34.71 4.86
C GLU A 130 -31.73 -36.05 4.21
N ILE A 131 -32.04 -36.07 2.91
CA ILE A 131 -32.32 -37.30 2.17
C ILE A 131 -31.13 -38.27 2.20
N GLU A 132 -29.91 -37.77 2.01
CA GLU A 132 -28.70 -38.60 2.07
C GLU A 132 -28.51 -39.24 3.46
N LEU A 133 -28.73 -38.47 4.53
CA LEU A 133 -28.66 -38.96 5.91
C LEU A 133 -29.74 -40.00 6.19
N ASP A 134 -30.97 -39.77 5.74
CA ASP A 134 -32.07 -40.72 5.92
C ASP A 134 -31.79 -42.04 5.22
N ASN A 135 -31.27 -42.00 3.99
CA ASN A 135 -30.86 -43.18 3.25
C ASN A 135 -29.75 -43.95 3.97
N GLU A 136 -28.72 -43.25 4.46
CA GLU A 136 -27.64 -43.86 5.25
C GLU A 136 -28.17 -44.48 6.55
N SER A 137 -29.08 -43.78 7.23
CA SER A 137 -29.72 -44.23 8.46
C SER A 137 -30.54 -45.51 8.25
N VAL A 138 -31.31 -45.59 7.16
CA VAL A 138 -32.07 -46.80 6.77
C VAL A 138 -31.13 -47.95 6.43
N TYR A 139 -30.06 -47.68 5.67
CA TYR A 139 -29.07 -48.68 5.32
C TYR A 139 -28.41 -49.30 6.56
N LEU A 140 -27.96 -48.47 7.49
CA LEU A 140 -27.34 -48.91 8.74
C LEU A 140 -28.31 -49.72 9.61
N ARG A 141 -29.56 -49.27 9.77
CA ARG A 141 -30.60 -50.02 10.50
C ARG A 141 -30.83 -51.40 9.90
N THR A 142 -30.85 -51.50 8.57
CA THR A 142 -31.02 -52.78 7.86
C THR A 142 -29.82 -53.70 8.14
N LYS A 143 -28.59 -53.16 8.06
CA LYS A 143 -27.37 -53.93 8.35
C LYS A 143 -27.30 -54.43 9.80
N ILE A 144 -27.72 -53.61 10.76
CA ILE A 144 -27.78 -54.01 12.17
C ILE A 144 -28.76 -55.18 12.33
N ALA A 145 -29.97 -55.07 11.77
CA ALA A 145 -30.98 -56.13 11.85
C ALA A 145 -30.52 -57.45 11.20
N GLU A 146 -29.76 -57.40 10.10
CA GLU A 146 -29.15 -58.58 9.49
C GLU A 146 -28.14 -59.24 10.43
N VAL A 147 -27.23 -58.48 11.03
CA VAL A 147 -26.21 -58.99 11.96
C VAL A 147 -26.84 -59.62 13.19
N GLU A 148 -27.86 -58.98 13.78
CA GLU A 148 -28.59 -59.51 14.94
C GLU A 148 -29.26 -60.86 14.62
N ARG A 149 -29.85 -61.00 13.42
CA ARG A 149 -30.44 -62.28 12.96
C ARG A 149 -29.38 -63.37 12.82
N PHE A 150 -28.22 -63.06 12.23
CA PHE A 150 -27.13 -64.03 12.13
C PHE A 150 -26.67 -64.48 13.51
N GLN A 151 -26.46 -63.56 14.45
CA GLN A 151 -26.03 -63.89 15.82
C GLN A 151 -27.05 -64.79 16.54
N GLN A 152 -28.35 -64.52 16.40
CA GLN A 152 -29.41 -65.37 16.96
C GLN A 152 -29.38 -66.78 16.37
N HIS A 153 -29.19 -66.92 15.06
CA HIS A 153 -29.05 -68.23 14.41
C HIS A 153 -27.83 -69.01 14.90
N TYR A 154 -26.69 -68.35 15.16
CA TYR A 154 -25.52 -69.02 15.73
C TYR A 154 -25.73 -69.45 17.19
N HIS A 155 -26.46 -68.66 18.00
CA HIS A 155 -26.76 -69.02 19.39
C HIS A 155 -27.82 -70.12 19.53
N GLN A 156 -28.66 -70.35 18.52
CA GLN A 156 -29.67 -71.43 18.54
C GLN A 156 -29.14 -72.76 18.00
N ASN A 157 -28.03 -72.76 17.24
CA ASN A 157 -27.50 -73.93 16.54
C ASN A 157 -26.13 -74.41 17.05
N GLY A 158 -25.57 -73.78 18.09
CA GLY A 158 -24.32 -74.18 18.77
C GLY A 158 -24.58 -74.58 20.21
#